data_AF-A0A930EVM8-F1
#
_entry.id   AF-A0A930EVM8-F1
#
_cell.length_a   1.000
_cell.length_b   1.000
_cell.length_c   1.000
_cell.angle_alpha   90.00
_cell.angle_beta   90.00
_cell.angle_gamma   90.00
#
_symmetry.space_group_name_H-M   'P 1'
#
loop_
_entity.id
_entity.type
_entity.pdbx_description
1 polymer ?
#
loop_
_entity_poly.entity_id
_entity_poly.type
_entity_poly.pdbx_seq_one_letter_code
_entity_poly.pdbx_strand_id
1 'polypeptide(L)'
;MTGGMIDDNRSGTGGGGIFVQAGFIGKNATATISGGYITNNIMTGTGQGNFAFGGGGIYVNGFNNTVPSFQNGELKLTNALIINNTAEMEGGGYASCPNSQTKIYLKNGVALYANIAESAKEIYILASNAYGAHSGDPTYEISPLMLGGTAYQWKDDDGNDVTINRLSGQLLAINDEYLGLHTDIVQDTNAQTLARVIISGNYSLTRGGGIGSNGTVEMGESDLTSISVRKEWKDIHSSGLPESIDIELYRAIAGELPQYVGYETIVPDSSGNWVITFENLPKNDANGNTFIYTVKERPVEGYIALVTGDQDNGYIITNSIPRTPPTADYFHVWTLIAVLSISLVTLLFLGLHRRKS
;
A
#
# COMPACT_ATOMS: atom_id res chain seq x y z
N MET A 1 4.14 7.90 22.94
CA MET A 1 5.42 7.22 23.20
C MET A 1 6.47 7.73 22.21
N THR A 2 7.53 8.37 22.68
CA THR A 2 8.62 8.93 21.84
C THR A 2 9.96 8.18 22.01
N GLY A 3 9.96 7.14 22.83
CA GLY A 3 11.08 6.30 23.22
C GLY A 3 10.67 5.36 24.36
N GLY A 4 11.59 4.53 24.83
CA GLY A 4 11.35 3.55 25.90
C GLY A 4 11.02 2.15 25.37
N MET A 5 10.69 1.25 26.29
CA MET A 5 10.46 -0.17 26.00
C MET A 5 9.21 -0.65 26.74
N ILE A 6 8.33 -1.36 26.02
CA ILE A 6 7.17 -2.08 26.52
C ILE A 6 7.38 -3.54 26.09
N ASP A 7 7.86 -4.35 27.02
CA ASP A 7 8.35 -5.69 26.74
C ASP A 7 7.76 -6.74 27.70
N ASP A 8 7.52 -7.94 27.19
CA ASP A 8 7.11 -9.14 27.96
C ASP A 8 5.84 -8.96 28.82
N ASN A 9 4.89 -8.16 28.33
CA ASN A 9 3.59 -8.00 29.00
C ASN A 9 2.59 -9.05 28.52
N ARG A 10 1.61 -9.37 29.37
CA ARG A 10 0.57 -10.36 29.09
C ARG A 10 -0.82 -9.80 29.37
N SER A 11 -1.73 -9.90 28.40
CA SER A 11 -3.13 -9.53 28.56
C SER A 11 -4.06 -10.68 28.14
N GLY A 12 -5.26 -10.70 28.72
CA GLY A 12 -6.24 -11.74 28.42
C GLY A 12 -7.11 -11.46 27.19
N THR A 13 -7.28 -10.21 26.78
CA THR A 13 -8.21 -9.84 25.70
C THR A 13 -7.65 -8.82 24.71
N GLY A 14 -7.16 -7.67 25.19
CA GLY A 14 -6.73 -6.57 24.33
C GLY A 14 -5.36 -6.06 24.71
N GLY A 15 -4.48 -5.89 23.72
CA GLY A 15 -3.25 -5.13 23.80
C GLY A 15 -2.28 -5.69 24.82
N GLY A 16 -1.56 -6.75 24.45
CA GLY A 16 -0.57 -7.35 25.35
C GLY A 16 0.38 -6.30 25.93
N GLY A 17 0.81 -5.32 25.13
CA GLY A 17 1.60 -4.16 25.58
C GLY A 17 0.79 -2.87 25.78
N ILE A 18 0.20 -2.33 24.70
CA ILE A 18 -0.54 -1.05 24.73
C ILE A 18 -2.02 -1.28 24.44
N PHE A 19 -2.88 -0.70 25.27
CA PHE A 19 -4.32 -0.60 25.02
C PHE A 19 -4.73 0.87 24.81
N VAL A 20 -5.16 1.20 23.59
CA VAL A 20 -5.73 2.51 23.24
C VAL A 20 -7.24 2.42 23.34
N GLN A 21 -7.83 3.07 24.35
CA GLN A 21 -9.27 3.02 24.58
C GLN A 21 -10.04 3.93 23.61
N ALA A 22 -11.30 3.60 23.34
CA ALA A 22 -12.23 4.46 22.62
C ALA A 22 -12.51 5.76 23.40
N GLY A 23 -12.70 6.87 22.68
CA GLY A 23 -13.08 8.14 23.28
C GLY A 23 -14.55 8.16 23.68
N PHE A 24 -14.88 8.73 24.84
CA PHE A 24 -16.26 9.05 25.22
C PHE A 24 -16.60 10.47 24.74
N ILE A 25 -17.88 10.81 24.56
CA ILE A 25 -18.36 12.13 24.09
C ILE A 25 -17.51 13.29 24.66
N GLY A 26 -16.96 14.10 23.75
CA GLY A 26 -16.17 15.28 24.09
C GLY A 26 -14.75 14.99 24.57
N LYS A 27 -14.25 13.76 24.44
CA LYS A 27 -12.89 13.34 24.81
C LYS A 27 -12.23 12.56 23.68
N ASN A 28 -11.06 13.01 23.25
CA ASN A 28 -10.22 12.27 22.30
C ASN A 28 -9.37 11.24 23.04
N ALA A 29 -9.24 10.06 22.45
CA ALA A 29 -8.39 9.00 22.96
C ALA A 29 -7.39 8.60 21.86
N THR A 30 -6.35 9.44 21.75
CA THR A 30 -5.32 9.29 20.72
C THR A 30 -4.00 8.89 21.38
N ALA A 31 -3.38 7.84 20.88
CA ALA A 31 -2.01 7.46 21.19
C ALA A 31 -1.10 7.81 20.00
N THR A 32 -0.11 8.68 20.24
CA THR A 32 0.93 8.97 19.23
C THR A 32 2.22 8.26 19.60
N ILE A 33 2.72 7.43 18.69
CA ILE A 33 3.94 6.64 18.85
C ILE A 33 4.93 6.99 17.73
N SER A 34 6.09 7.51 18.11
CA SER A 34 7.13 7.99 17.19
C SER A 34 8.55 7.57 17.60
N GLY A 35 8.66 6.78 18.67
CA GLY A 35 9.90 6.11 19.03
C GLY A 35 9.72 5.04 20.10
N GLY A 36 10.61 4.05 20.13
CA GLY A 36 10.73 3.03 21.17
C GLY A 36 10.37 1.61 20.72
N TYR A 37 10.33 0.68 21.67
CA TYR A 37 10.20 -0.75 21.43
C TYR A 37 8.94 -1.30 22.07
N ILE A 38 8.14 -2.06 21.32
CA ILE A 38 6.95 -2.77 21.77
C ILE A 38 7.15 -4.23 21.39
N THR A 39 7.71 -5.01 22.31
CA THR A 39 8.27 -6.32 21.98
C THR A 39 7.78 -7.44 22.87
N ASN A 40 7.73 -8.66 22.34
CA ASN A 40 7.47 -9.88 23.12
C ASN A 40 6.20 -9.86 23.98
N ASN A 41 5.23 -9.00 23.65
CA ASN A 41 3.97 -8.93 24.39
C ASN A 41 3.00 -9.97 23.87
N ILE A 42 2.12 -10.46 24.75
CA ILE A 42 1.27 -11.62 24.47
C ILE A 42 -0.18 -11.31 24.83
N MET A 43 -1.09 -11.47 23.88
CA MET A 43 -2.53 -11.54 24.13
C MET A 43 -2.97 -13.02 24.13
N THR A 44 -3.41 -13.51 25.29
CA THR A 44 -3.63 -14.94 25.54
C THR A 44 -5.04 -15.45 25.25
N GLY A 45 -6.01 -14.57 24.97
CA GLY A 45 -7.41 -14.94 24.77
C GLY A 45 -8.13 -15.52 25.99
N THR A 46 -7.52 -15.46 27.19
CA THR A 46 -8.09 -16.03 28.43
C THR A 46 -8.90 -15.01 29.25
N GLY A 47 -8.96 -13.76 28.80
CA GLY A 47 -9.63 -12.68 29.50
C GLY A 47 -11.14 -12.63 29.25
N GLN A 48 -11.83 -11.76 29.99
CA GLN A 48 -13.26 -11.52 29.81
C GLN A 48 -13.51 -10.49 28.69
N GLY A 49 -14.49 -10.75 27.82
CA GLY A 49 -14.88 -9.87 26.71
C GLY A 49 -14.49 -10.42 25.34
N ASN A 50 -14.73 -9.64 24.29
CA ASN A 50 -14.37 -10.00 22.92
C ASN A 50 -12.87 -9.71 22.68
N PHE A 51 -12.16 -10.68 22.13
CA PHE A 51 -10.72 -10.62 21.84
C PHE A 51 -10.40 -10.98 20.38
N ALA A 52 -11.39 -10.95 19.48
CA ALA A 52 -11.24 -11.35 18.08
C ALA A 52 -10.18 -10.55 17.30
N PHE A 53 -9.94 -9.31 17.71
CA PHE A 53 -8.91 -8.40 17.18
C PHE A 53 -7.98 -7.92 18.29
N GLY A 54 -7.71 -8.79 19.27
CA GLY A 54 -7.13 -8.43 20.55
C GLY A 54 -5.77 -7.75 20.49
N GLY A 55 -4.95 -7.99 19.46
CA GLY A 55 -3.67 -7.30 19.34
C GLY A 55 -2.61 -7.81 20.32
N GLY A 56 -1.52 -8.40 19.82
CA GLY A 56 -0.43 -8.87 20.68
C GLY A 56 0.39 -7.72 21.26
N GLY A 57 0.87 -6.82 20.41
CA GLY A 57 1.64 -5.63 20.82
C GLY A 57 0.73 -4.48 21.24
N ILE A 58 -0.07 -4.01 20.29
CA ILE A 58 -0.98 -2.87 20.47
C ILE A 58 -2.40 -3.29 20.16
N TYR A 59 -3.35 -2.81 20.96
CA TYR A 59 -4.76 -2.85 20.63
C TYR A 59 -5.37 -1.46 20.60
N VAL A 60 -6.17 -1.19 19.57
CA VAL A 60 -6.90 0.06 19.41
C VAL A 60 -8.37 -0.23 19.46
N ASN A 61 -9.06 0.17 20.53
CA ASN A 61 -10.50 -0.01 20.63
C ASN A 61 -11.26 1.08 19.85
N GLY A 62 -12.45 0.75 19.37
CA GLY A 62 -13.36 1.71 18.73
C GLY A 62 -14.76 1.16 18.61
N PHE A 63 -15.71 2.05 18.33
CA PHE A 63 -17.14 1.75 18.31
C PHE A 63 -17.74 2.26 17.02
N ASN A 64 -18.68 1.50 16.44
CA ASN A 64 -19.40 1.95 15.27
C ASN A 64 -20.41 3.06 15.63
N ASN A 65 -20.96 3.68 14.60
CA ASN A 65 -21.88 4.81 14.73
C ASN A 65 -23.21 4.45 15.44
N THR A 66 -23.48 3.17 15.71
CA THR A 66 -24.69 2.74 16.45
C THR A 66 -24.58 3.02 17.95
N VAL A 67 -23.36 3.30 18.44
CA VAL A 67 -23.11 3.73 19.83
C VAL A 67 -22.57 5.17 19.83
N PRO A 68 -23.42 6.18 19.59
CA PRO A 68 -22.99 7.57 19.33
C PRO A 68 -22.28 8.23 20.52
N SER A 69 -22.33 7.61 21.70
CA SER A 69 -21.61 8.05 22.88
C SER A 69 -20.10 7.78 22.85
N PHE A 70 -19.65 6.97 21.88
CA PHE A 70 -18.26 6.63 21.70
C PHE A 70 -17.76 7.02 20.32
N GLN A 71 -16.49 7.39 20.28
CA GLN A 71 -15.71 7.57 19.06
C GLN A 71 -14.52 6.62 19.09
N ASN A 72 -13.99 6.31 17.91
CA ASN A 72 -12.82 5.44 17.81
C ASN A 72 -11.66 5.94 18.67
N GLY A 73 -10.96 4.99 19.30
CA GLY A 73 -9.59 5.22 19.73
C GLY A 73 -8.73 5.40 18.48
N GLU A 74 -7.71 6.24 18.60
CA GLU A 74 -6.85 6.58 17.48
C GLU A 74 -5.40 6.21 17.79
N LEU A 75 -4.78 5.44 16.93
CA LEU A 75 -3.34 5.22 16.93
C LEU A 75 -2.71 6.01 15.79
N LYS A 76 -1.76 6.88 16.14
CA LYS A 76 -0.88 7.56 15.18
C LYS A 76 0.53 7.03 15.32
N LEU A 77 1.00 6.31 14.31
CA LEU A 77 2.29 5.64 14.30
C LEU A 77 3.17 6.21 13.20
N THR A 78 4.43 6.51 13.52
CA THR A 78 5.38 7.03 12.53
C THR A 78 6.73 6.33 12.62
N ASN A 79 7.35 6.13 11.45
CA ASN A 79 8.67 5.53 11.27
C ASN A 79 8.79 4.19 12.02
N ALA A 80 7.91 3.23 11.74
CA ALA A 80 7.88 1.95 12.47
C ALA A 80 8.26 0.74 11.60
N LEU A 81 8.91 -0.24 12.22
CA LEU A 81 8.94 -1.63 11.73
C LEU A 81 7.92 -2.46 12.51
N ILE A 82 7.06 -3.16 11.79
CA ILE A 82 6.11 -4.13 12.33
C ILE A 82 6.49 -5.49 11.77
N ILE A 83 7.35 -6.20 12.50
CA ILE A 83 8.07 -7.37 11.96
C ILE A 83 8.12 -8.52 12.95
N ASN A 84 8.16 -9.76 12.48
CA ASN A 84 8.29 -10.96 13.34
C ASN A 84 7.23 -11.03 14.45
N ASN A 85 6.02 -10.53 14.20
CA ASN A 85 4.90 -10.74 15.10
C ASN A 85 4.09 -11.95 14.64
N THR A 86 3.40 -12.59 15.58
CA THR A 86 2.63 -13.81 15.33
C THR A 86 1.17 -13.61 15.71
N ALA A 87 0.27 -13.95 14.80
CA ALA A 87 -1.15 -14.19 15.07
C ALA A 87 -1.44 -15.66 14.78
N GLU A 88 -2.31 -16.33 15.54
CA GLU A 88 -2.73 -17.70 15.19
C GLU A 88 -3.77 -17.74 14.07
N MET A 89 -4.46 -16.63 13.79
CA MET A 89 -5.46 -16.54 12.71
C MET A 89 -4.94 -15.67 11.56
N GLU A 90 -5.37 -14.41 11.43
CA GLU A 90 -4.99 -13.51 10.33
C GLU A 90 -4.27 -12.25 10.83
N GLY A 91 -3.49 -11.61 9.95
CA GLY A 91 -2.92 -10.28 10.25
C GLY A 91 -1.83 -10.34 11.32
N GLY A 92 -0.76 -11.09 11.08
CA GLY A 92 0.39 -11.17 11.99
C GLY A 92 0.97 -9.78 12.30
N GLY A 93 1.08 -8.92 11.29
CA GLY A 93 1.50 -7.53 11.46
C GLY A 93 0.36 -6.65 12.01
N TYR A 94 -0.72 -6.55 11.25
CA TYR A 94 -1.88 -5.72 11.54
C TYR A 94 -3.18 -6.46 11.21
N ALA A 95 -4.17 -6.36 12.10
CA ALA A 95 -5.53 -6.80 11.82
C ALA A 95 -6.56 -5.80 12.31
N SER A 96 -7.57 -5.52 11.49
CA SER A 96 -8.63 -4.58 11.84
C SER A 96 -10.02 -5.12 11.62
N CYS A 97 -10.90 -4.74 12.54
CA CYS A 97 -12.28 -5.17 12.54
C CYS A 97 -13.19 -4.27 11.66
N PRO A 98 -14.47 -4.65 11.50
CA PRO A 98 -15.39 -4.03 10.55
C PRO A 98 -15.71 -2.54 10.69
N ASN A 99 -15.50 -1.92 11.85
CA ASN A 99 -15.73 -0.48 12.04
C ASN A 99 -14.43 0.36 11.99
N SER A 100 -13.30 -0.28 11.70
CA SER A 100 -11.99 0.36 11.73
C SER A 100 -11.77 1.26 10.52
N GLN A 101 -10.86 2.22 10.68
CA GLN A 101 -10.34 3.02 9.59
C GLN A 101 -8.83 2.84 9.53
N THR A 102 -8.32 2.39 8.38
CA THR A 102 -6.90 2.06 8.21
C THR A 102 -6.26 3.03 7.22
N LYS A 103 -5.18 3.70 7.63
CA LYS A 103 -4.38 4.56 6.76
C LYS A 103 -2.92 4.21 6.90
N ILE A 104 -2.28 3.80 5.81
CA ILE A 104 -0.88 3.44 5.75
C ILE A 104 -0.24 4.18 4.59
N TYR A 105 0.52 5.22 4.91
CA TYR A 105 1.18 6.09 3.94
C TYR A 105 2.70 5.93 3.99
N LEU A 106 3.38 6.26 2.89
CA LEU A 106 4.83 6.20 2.80
C LEU A 106 5.53 7.21 3.73
N LYS A 107 5.10 8.47 3.69
CA LYS A 107 5.78 9.58 4.36
C LYS A 107 5.71 9.38 5.87
N ASN A 108 6.86 9.28 6.53
CA ASN A 108 6.97 8.93 7.95
C ASN A 108 6.21 7.63 8.30
N GLY A 109 6.05 6.73 7.32
CA GLY A 109 5.19 5.57 7.37
C GLY A 109 5.72 4.42 8.22
N VAL A 110 5.31 3.22 7.84
CA VAL A 110 5.76 1.98 8.44
C VAL A 110 6.18 0.97 7.38
N ALA A 111 6.86 -0.08 7.80
CA ALA A 111 7.12 -1.27 7.03
C ALA A 111 6.59 -2.49 7.78
N LEU A 112 5.81 -3.34 7.11
CA LEU A 112 5.25 -4.57 7.66
C LEU A 112 5.76 -5.77 6.87
N TYR A 113 6.61 -6.61 7.44
CA TYR A 113 7.13 -7.78 6.74
C TYR A 113 7.58 -8.86 7.72
N ALA A 114 7.75 -10.09 7.23
CA ALA A 114 8.18 -11.24 8.04
C ALA A 114 7.28 -11.47 9.27
N ASN A 115 5.99 -11.14 9.17
CA ASN A 115 5.02 -11.51 10.19
C ASN A 115 4.46 -12.90 9.91
N ILE A 116 3.87 -13.52 10.92
CA ILE A 116 3.39 -14.90 10.87
C ILE A 116 1.91 -14.92 11.22
N ALA A 117 1.11 -15.56 10.37
CA ALA A 117 -0.31 -15.83 10.55
C ALA A 117 -0.71 -17.01 9.64
N GLU A 118 -1.90 -17.60 9.85
CA GLU A 118 -2.46 -18.62 8.95
C GLU A 118 -2.74 -18.03 7.57
N SER A 119 -3.27 -16.79 7.52
CA SER A 119 -3.45 -16.02 6.29
C SER A 119 -3.23 -14.53 6.53
N ALA A 120 -3.13 -13.73 5.46
CA ALA A 120 -2.98 -12.28 5.51
C ALA A 120 -1.86 -11.84 6.46
N LYS A 121 -0.66 -12.40 6.29
CA LYS A 121 0.45 -12.34 7.26
C LYS A 121 0.78 -10.91 7.71
N GLU A 122 0.73 -9.94 6.80
CA GLU A 122 1.08 -8.55 7.10
C GLU A 122 -0.14 -7.73 7.51
N ILE A 123 -1.22 -7.74 6.70
CA ILE A 123 -2.39 -6.89 6.89
C ILE A 123 -3.67 -7.70 6.65
N TYR A 124 -4.58 -7.67 7.62
CA TYR A 124 -5.94 -8.20 7.50
C TYR A 124 -6.98 -7.14 7.85
N ILE A 125 -7.97 -6.91 6.97
CA ILE A 125 -9.08 -5.97 7.20
C ILE A 125 -10.38 -6.71 6.89
N LEU A 126 -11.28 -6.83 7.87
CA LEU A 126 -12.53 -7.58 7.73
C LEU A 126 -13.73 -6.64 7.67
N ALA A 127 -14.62 -6.79 6.69
CA ALA A 127 -16.00 -6.29 6.77
C ALA A 127 -16.92 -7.39 7.32
N SER A 128 -17.81 -7.06 8.26
CA SER A 128 -18.73 -8.03 8.82
C SER A 128 -19.83 -7.38 9.66
N ASN A 129 -21.01 -8.01 9.66
CA ASN A 129 -22.13 -7.67 10.53
C ASN A 129 -22.19 -8.49 11.83
N ALA A 130 -21.26 -9.42 12.05
CA ALA A 130 -21.30 -10.38 13.15
C ALA A 130 -20.68 -9.91 14.48
N TYR A 131 -20.22 -8.66 14.57
CA TYR A 131 -19.44 -8.14 15.71
C TYR A 131 -20.17 -7.07 16.55
N GLY A 132 -21.49 -6.95 16.41
CA GLY A 132 -22.32 -6.03 17.20
C GLY A 132 -21.86 -4.57 17.05
N ALA A 133 -21.41 -3.96 18.15
CA ALA A 133 -20.93 -2.56 18.14
C ALA A 133 -19.60 -2.37 17.37
N HIS A 134 -18.96 -3.45 16.93
CA HIS A 134 -17.77 -3.44 16.09
C HIS A 134 -18.05 -3.88 14.64
N SER A 135 -19.31 -4.13 14.29
CA SER A 135 -19.74 -4.41 12.90
C SER A 135 -19.67 -3.16 12.01
N GLY A 136 -19.47 -3.35 10.71
CA GLY A 136 -19.41 -2.26 9.74
C GLY A 136 -18.73 -2.61 8.40
N ASP A 137 -18.54 -1.55 7.63
CA ASP A 137 -17.92 -1.54 6.30
C ASP A 137 -16.63 -0.69 6.40
N PRO A 138 -15.47 -1.31 6.69
CA PRO A 138 -14.25 -0.58 7.01
C PRO A 138 -13.68 0.11 5.76
N THR A 139 -13.05 1.26 5.98
CA THR A 139 -12.32 1.97 4.93
C THR A 139 -10.82 1.83 5.12
N TYR A 140 -10.11 1.82 4.00
CA TYR A 140 -8.67 1.65 4.00
C TYR A 140 -8.01 2.45 2.87
N GLU A 141 -6.81 2.94 3.17
CA GLU A 141 -5.87 3.54 2.22
C GLU A 141 -4.48 2.99 2.55
N ILE A 142 -3.92 2.15 1.69
CA ILE A 142 -2.64 1.48 1.89
C ILE A 142 -1.72 1.83 0.73
N SER A 143 -0.55 2.36 1.05
CA SER A 143 0.42 2.70 0.02
C SER A 143 0.99 1.44 -0.66
N PRO A 144 1.29 1.48 -1.97
CA PRO A 144 2.10 0.43 -2.60
C PRO A 144 3.59 0.51 -2.21
N LEU A 145 4.02 1.64 -1.62
CA LEU A 145 5.39 1.87 -1.16
C LEU A 145 5.41 2.04 0.36
N MET A 146 6.25 1.29 1.07
CA MET A 146 6.37 1.38 2.53
C MET A 146 7.59 2.21 2.95
N LEU A 147 7.74 2.46 4.26
CA LEU A 147 8.84 3.22 4.84
C LEU A 147 10.19 2.90 4.17
N GLY A 148 10.89 3.92 3.67
CA GLY A 148 12.12 3.74 2.89
C GLY A 148 11.90 3.67 1.37
N GLY A 149 10.65 3.72 0.91
CA GLY A 149 10.25 3.83 -0.49
C GLY A 149 10.15 2.49 -1.22
N THR A 150 10.45 1.37 -0.58
CA THR A 150 10.41 0.05 -1.21
C THR A 150 9.01 -0.27 -1.71
N ALA A 151 8.91 -0.78 -2.94
CA ALA A 151 7.65 -1.26 -3.50
C ALA A 151 7.33 -2.65 -2.94
N TYR A 152 6.18 -2.78 -2.30
CA TYR A 152 5.86 -3.99 -1.54
C TYR A 152 5.24 -5.09 -2.35
N GLN A 153 4.69 -4.76 -3.53
CA GLN A 153 4.09 -5.71 -4.47
C GLN A 153 3.17 -6.66 -3.70
N TRP A 154 2.18 -6.08 -3.02
CA TRP A 154 1.28 -6.78 -2.12
C TRP A 154 0.60 -7.94 -2.84
N LYS A 155 0.44 -9.05 -2.12
CA LYS A 155 -0.18 -10.28 -2.61
C LYS A 155 -1.36 -10.69 -1.75
N ASP A 156 -2.35 -11.32 -2.37
CA ASP A 156 -3.45 -11.96 -1.66
C ASP A 156 -3.03 -13.32 -1.08
N ASP A 157 -3.93 -13.96 -0.34
CA ASP A 157 -3.65 -15.25 0.32
C ASP A 157 -3.37 -16.41 -0.66
N ASP A 158 -3.79 -16.27 -1.92
CA ASP A 158 -3.49 -17.22 -3.00
C ASP A 158 -2.12 -16.94 -3.66
N GLY A 159 -1.45 -15.85 -3.26
CA GLY A 159 -0.15 -15.43 -3.76
C GLY A 159 -0.21 -14.62 -5.06
N ASN A 160 -1.40 -14.18 -5.50
CA ASN A 160 -1.55 -13.32 -6.66
C ASN A 160 -1.25 -11.87 -6.29
N ASP A 161 -0.66 -11.12 -7.22
CA ASP A 161 -0.43 -9.69 -7.06
C ASP A 161 -1.77 -8.94 -6.89
N VAL A 162 -1.84 -8.09 -5.88
CA VAL A 162 -2.96 -7.17 -5.67
C VAL A 162 -2.71 -5.90 -6.48
N THR A 163 -3.67 -5.54 -7.33
CA THR A 163 -3.56 -4.32 -8.14
C THR A 163 -3.57 -3.08 -7.25
N ILE A 164 -2.92 -2.01 -7.71
CA ILE A 164 -2.65 -0.81 -6.92
C ILE A 164 -3.95 -0.16 -6.38
N ASN A 165 -4.99 -0.06 -7.19
CA ASN A 165 -6.26 0.54 -6.85
C ASN A 165 -7.09 -0.32 -5.90
N ARG A 166 -6.78 -1.62 -5.76
CA ARG A 166 -7.34 -2.47 -4.69
C ARG A 166 -6.73 -2.18 -3.32
N LEU A 167 -5.70 -1.35 -3.22
CA LEU A 167 -5.09 -0.95 -1.94
C LEU A 167 -5.83 0.21 -1.26
N SER A 168 -6.92 0.71 -1.86
CA SER A 168 -7.78 1.71 -1.23
C SER A 168 -9.24 1.49 -1.55
N GLY A 169 -10.11 1.74 -0.58
CA GLY A 169 -11.55 1.67 -0.78
C GLY A 169 -12.33 1.43 0.50
N GLN A 170 -13.52 0.89 0.32
CA GLN A 170 -14.40 0.43 1.38
C GLN A 170 -14.76 -1.02 1.12
N LEU A 171 -14.60 -1.87 2.14
CA LEU A 171 -15.08 -3.24 2.09
C LEU A 171 -16.53 -3.29 2.55
N LEU A 172 -17.32 -4.19 1.97
CA LEU A 172 -18.75 -4.30 2.22
C LEU A 172 -19.09 -5.61 2.93
N ALA A 173 -19.65 -5.50 4.14
CA ALA A 173 -20.05 -6.64 4.95
C ALA A 173 -21.19 -7.45 4.31
N ILE A 174 -22.00 -6.83 3.43
CA ILE A 174 -23.06 -7.53 2.70
C ILE A 174 -22.51 -8.54 1.68
N ASN A 175 -21.25 -8.38 1.28
CA ASN A 175 -20.55 -9.24 0.32
C ASN A 175 -19.55 -10.19 1.02
N ASP A 176 -19.51 -10.22 2.35
CA ASP A 176 -18.51 -10.96 3.14
C ASP A 176 -17.06 -10.61 2.76
N GLU A 177 -16.82 -9.34 2.43
CA GLU A 177 -15.51 -8.88 1.95
C GLU A 177 -14.46 -8.78 3.06
N TYR A 178 -13.23 -9.13 2.69
CA TYR A 178 -12.03 -8.85 3.48
C TYR A 178 -10.88 -8.46 2.54
N LEU A 179 -9.87 -7.80 3.10
CA LEU A 179 -8.59 -7.57 2.46
C LEU A 179 -7.50 -8.30 3.25
N GLY A 180 -6.91 -9.32 2.66
CA GLY A 180 -5.72 -9.99 3.16
C GLY A 180 -4.52 -9.65 2.29
N LEU A 181 -3.46 -9.12 2.89
CA LEU A 181 -2.22 -8.78 2.18
C LEU A 181 -1.02 -9.46 2.83
N HIS A 182 -0.14 -9.96 1.97
CA HIS A 182 1.22 -10.34 2.32
C HIS A 182 2.26 -9.83 1.32
N THR A 183 3.54 -9.92 1.66
CA THR A 183 4.65 -9.57 0.75
C THR A 183 5.73 -10.65 0.78
N ASP A 184 6.50 -10.76 -0.30
CA ASP A 184 7.69 -11.63 -0.37
C ASP A 184 8.92 -10.96 0.28
N ILE A 185 8.82 -9.68 0.67
CA ILE A 185 9.87 -8.97 1.38
C ILE A 185 10.06 -9.63 2.75
N VAL A 186 11.29 -10.06 3.04
CA VAL A 186 11.69 -10.59 4.36
C VAL A 186 12.65 -9.66 5.09
N GLN A 187 13.20 -8.67 4.38
CA GLN A 187 14.10 -7.65 4.92
C GLN A 187 14.01 -6.38 4.07
N ASP A 188 13.96 -5.23 4.73
CA ASP A 188 14.04 -3.92 4.09
C ASP A 188 15.05 -3.03 4.81
N THR A 189 16.21 -2.81 4.20
CA THR A 189 17.30 -2.02 4.79
C THR A 189 16.98 -0.53 4.85
N ASN A 190 16.22 -0.02 3.87
CA ASN A 190 15.83 1.39 3.83
C ASN A 190 14.85 1.67 4.97
N ALA A 191 13.86 0.81 5.15
CA ALA A 191 12.95 0.88 6.29
C ALA A 191 13.68 0.78 7.62
N GLN A 192 14.61 -0.19 7.75
CA GLN A 192 15.39 -0.40 8.97
C GLN A 192 16.20 0.82 9.38
N THR A 193 16.75 1.55 8.41
CA THR A 193 17.55 2.75 8.66
C THR A 193 16.69 3.92 9.18
N LEU A 194 15.45 4.03 8.71
CA LEU A 194 14.54 5.12 9.07
C LEU A 194 13.72 4.84 10.33
N ALA A 195 13.60 3.56 10.70
CA ALA A 195 12.74 3.15 11.80
C ALA A 195 13.18 3.72 13.15
N ARG A 196 12.20 4.24 13.88
CA ARG A 196 12.32 4.73 15.25
C ARG A 196 11.46 3.94 16.23
N VAL A 197 10.42 3.27 15.73
CA VAL A 197 9.55 2.38 16.49
C VAL A 197 9.76 0.95 16.02
N ILE A 198 9.92 0.01 16.94
CA ILE A 198 10.02 -1.42 16.64
C ILE A 198 8.88 -2.15 17.34
N ILE A 199 8.00 -2.76 16.56
CA ILE A 199 6.91 -3.63 17.02
C ILE A 199 7.26 -5.05 16.57
N SER A 200 7.79 -5.88 17.47
CA SER A 200 8.34 -7.18 17.07
C SER A 200 8.26 -8.26 18.13
N GLY A 201 8.14 -9.52 17.70
CA GLY A 201 8.05 -10.66 18.61
C GLY A 201 6.76 -10.73 19.41
N ASN A 202 5.78 -9.87 19.13
CA ASN A 202 4.50 -9.90 19.82
C ASN A 202 3.63 -11.05 19.30
N TYR A 203 2.79 -11.58 20.16
CA TYR A 203 1.93 -12.72 19.87
C TYR A 203 0.47 -12.43 20.22
N SER A 204 -0.44 -12.85 19.34
CA SER A 204 -1.89 -12.84 19.55
C SER A 204 -2.46 -14.23 19.31
N LEU A 205 -3.25 -14.76 20.26
CA LEU A 205 -4.02 -16.00 20.06
C LEU A 205 -5.03 -15.87 18.89
N THR A 206 -5.41 -14.65 18.51
CA THR A 206 -6.38 -14.42 17.43
C THR A 206 -5.70 -13.72 16.26
N ARG A 207 -6.01 -12.45 16.07
CA ARG A 207 -5.55 -11.61 14.97
C ARG A 207 -4.66 -10.48 15.47
N GLY A 208 -3.88 -9.88 14.58
CA GLY A 208 -3.15 -8.65 14.89
C GLY A 208 -1.96 -8.88 15.82
N GLY A 209 -1.03 -9.77 15.47
CA GLY A 209 0.12 -10.08 16.32
C GLY A 209 0.87 -8.82 16.78
N GLY A 210 1.20 -7.94 15.84
CA GLY A 210 1.75 -6.61 16.13
C GLY A 210 0.66 -5.67 16.63
N ILE A 211 -0.38 -5.47 15.82
CA ILE A 211 -1.45 -4.51 16.09
C ILE A 211 -2.82 -5.13 15.77
N GLY A 212 -3.72 -5.12 16.74
CA GLY A 212 -5.14 -5.39 16.55
C GLY A 212 -5.96 -4.10 16.68
N SER A 213 -7.01 -3.92 15.87
CA SER A 213 -7.80 -2.70 15.88
C SER A 213 -9.31 -2.94 15.71
N ASN A 214 -10.08 -2.23 16.52
CA ASN A 214 -11.47 -1.86 16.31
C ASN A 214 -11.64 -0.33 16.12
N GLY A 215 -10.54 0.40 16.08
CA GLY A 215 -10.52 1.85 16.00
C GLY A 215 -9.84 2.36 14.74
N THR A 216 -9.38 3.61 14.81
CA THR A 216 -8.68 4.26 13.71
C THR A 216 -7.18 4.09 13.87
N VAL A 217 -6.50 3.61 12.83
CA VAL A 217 -5.05 3.45 12.81
C VAL A 217 -4.48 4.21 11.63
N GLU A 218 -3.67 5.21 11.94
CA GLU A 218 -2.97 6.07 10.98
C GLU A 218 -1.46 5.84 11.11
N MET A 219 -0.86 5.33 10.05
CA MET A 219 0.55 4.99 9.93
C MET A 219 1.18 5.87 8.87
N GLY A 220 1.96 6.86 9.30
CA GLY A 220 2.52 7.89 8.41
C GLY A 220 1.56 9.04 8.12
N GLU A 221 1.94 9.84 7.11
CA GLU A 221 1.28 11.08 6.72
C GLU A 221 0.90 11.06 5.24
N SER A 222 -0.25 11.64 4.90
CA SER A 222 -0.67 11.74 3.51
C SER A 222 0.15 12.78 2.74
N ASP A 223 0.67 12.36 1.59
CA ASP A 223 1.29 13.22 0.58
C ASP A 223 1.17 12.51 -0.79
N LEU A 224 -0.01 12.64 -1.40
CA LEU A 224 -0.47 11.73 -2.46
C LEU A 224 -0.71 12.44 -3.79
N THR A 225 -0.39 11.75 -4.88
CA THR A 225 -0.71 12.09 -6.26
C THR A 225 -1.45 10.93 -6.92
N SER A 226 -1.90 11.14 -8.14
CA SER A 226 -2.47 10.11 -9.00
C SER A 226 -1.90 10.21 -10.42
N ILE A 227 -1.96 9.11 -11.17
CA ILE A 227 -1.44 9.02 -12.54
C ILE A 227 -2.54 8.51 -13.46
N SER A 228 -3.05 9.38 -14.33
CA SER A 228 -4.06 9.00 -15.31
C SER A 228 -3.44 8.44 -16.58
N VAL A 229 -4.06 7.40 -17.12
CA VAL A 229 -3.68 6.73 -18.37
C VAL A 229 -4.92 6.58 -19.25
N ARG A 230 -4.76 6.93 -20.52
CA ARG A 230 -5.74 6.72 -21.58
C ARG A 230 -5.15 5.79 -22.62
N LYS A 231 -5.95 4.83 -23.08
CA LYS A 231 -5.57 3.89 -24.12
C LYS A 231 -6.27 4.22 -25.44
N GLU A 232 -5.49 4.19 -26.51
CA GLU A 232 -5.94 4.38 -27.88
C GLU A 232 -5.53 3.20 -28.77
N TRP A 233 -6.38 2.88 -29.74
CA TRP A 233 -6.11 1.88 -30.77
C TRP A 233 -6.07 2.57 -32.13
N LYS A 234 -4.88 2.57 -32.77
CA LYS A 234 -4.70 3.15 -34.11
C LYS A 234 -5.20 2.21 -35.20
N ASP A 235 -5.03 0.91 -34.99
CA ASP A 235 -5.47 -0.15 -35.89
C ASP A 235 -6.23 -1.22 -35.07
N ILE A 236 -7.16 -1.93 -35.71
CA ILE A 236 -7.88 -3.08 -35.11
C ILE A 236 -7.34 -4.35 -35.74
N HIS A 237 -6.82 -5.27 -34.92
CA HIS A 237 -6.32 -6.57 -35.36
C HIS A 237 -7.47 -7.44 -35.88
N SER A 238 -7.16 -8.44 -36.73
CA SER A 238 -8.19 -9.29 -37.34
C SER A 238 -8.99 -10.11 -36.32
N SER A 239 -8.43 -10.35 -35.13
CA SER A 239 -9.10 -10.98 -33.99
C SER A 239 -9.97 -10.02 -33.17
N GLY A 240 -10.03 -8.75 -33.52
CA GLY A 240 -10.65 -7.69 -32.72
C GLY A 240 -9.71 -7.13 -31.65
N LEU A 241 -10.27 -6.25 -30.81
CA LEU A 241 -9.59 -5.73 -29.63
C LEU A 241 -9.59 -6.78 -28.51
N PRO A 242 -8.56 -6.83 -27.64
CA PRO A 242 -8.61 -7.68 -26.46
C PRO A 242 -9.74 -7.26 -25.50
N GLU A 243 -10.16 -8.16 -24.62
CA GLU A 243 -11.17 -7.86 -23.59
C GLU A 243 -10.62 -6.98 -22.46
N SER A 244 -9.34 -7.15 -22.14
CA SER A 244 -8.62 -6.36 -21.14
C SER A 244 -7.15 -6.22 -21.52
N ILE A 245 -6.47 -5.26 -20.89
CA ILE A 245 -5.01 -5.10 -20.97
C ILE A 245 -4.46 -4.76 -19.60
N ASP A 246 -3.17 -5.06 -19.37
CA ASP A 246 -2.47 -4.70 -18.14
C ASP A 246 -1.55 -3.51 -18.36
N ILE A 247 -1.66 -2.51 -17.49
CA ILE A 247 -0.78 -1.34 -17.44
C ILE A 247 0.07 -1.43 -16.18
N GLU A 248 1.38 -1.52 -16.35
CA GLU A 248 2.38 -1.51 -15.29
C GLU A 248 2.75 -0.07 -14.90
N LEU A 249 2.93 0.16 -13.60
CA LEU A 249 3.43 1.41 -13.03
C LEU A 249 4.87 1.22 -12.53
N TYR A 250 5.73 2.17 -12.86
CA TYR A 250 7.10 2.25 -12.39
C TYR A 250 7.34 3.61 -11.73
N ARG A 251 8.26 3.66 -10.76
CA ARG A 251 8.69 4.88 -10.08
C ARG A 251 10.21 5.02 -10.08
N ALA A 252 10.71 6.25 -10.16
CA ALA A 252 12.14 6.57 -10.10
C ALA A 252 12.38 7.84 -9.29
N ILE A 253 13.62 8.01 -8.81
CA ILE A 253 14.15 9.32 -8.41
C ILE A 253 15.07 9.80 -9.54
N ALA A 254 15.19 11.12 -9.73
CA ALA A 254 16.00 11.70 -10.78
C ALA A 254 17.46 11.18 -10.72
N GLY A 255 17.92 10.53 -11.79
CA GLY A 255 19.25 9.92 -11.86
C GLY A 255 19.31 8.44 -11.43
N GLU A 256 18.20 7.87 -10.98
CA GLU A 256 18.08 6.45 -10.62
C GLU A 256 17.31 5.65 -11.67
N LEU A 257 17.43 4.31 -11.61
CA LEU A 257 16.69 3.42 -12.50
C LEU A 257 15.22 3.30 -12.04
N PRO A 258 14.26 3.19 -12.99
CA PRO A 258 12.87 2.90 -12.66
C PRO A 258 12.71 1.56 -11.94
N GLN A 259 11.87 1.56 -10.92
CA GLN A 259 11.49 0.39 -10.13
C GLN A 259 10.02 0.07 -10.34
N TYR A 260 9.71 -1.21 -10.55
CA TYR A 260 8.35 -1.69 -10.68
C TYR A 260 7.58 -1.50 -9.37
N VAL A 261 6.37 -0.95 -9.46
CA VAL A 261 5.49 -0.69 -8.31
C VAL A 261 4.34 -1.69 -8.26
N GLY A 262 3.73 -1.96 -9.41
CA GLY A 262 2.54 -2.79 -9.55
C GLY A 262 1.86 -2.54 -10.88
N TYR A 263 0.62 -2.96 -11.03
CA TYR A 263 -0.14 -2.82 -12.27
C TYR A 263 -1.63 -2.65 -12.02
N GLU A 264 -2.35 -2.30 -13.08
CA GLU A 264 -3.81 -2.37 -13.18
C GLU A 264 -4.21 -3.14 -14.43
N THR A 265 -5.30 -3.92 -14.32
CA THR A 265 -6.00 -4.49 -15.48
C THR A 265 -7.15 -3.56 -15.85
N ILE A 266 -7.20 -3.14 -17.11
CA ILE A 266 -8.22 -2.20 -17.59
C ILE A 266 -9.10 -2.85 -18.64
N VAL A 267 -10.38 -2.52 -18.60
CA VAL A 267 -11.42 -2.93 -19.55
C VAL A 267 -12.05 -1.68 -20.16
N PRO A 268 -12.64 -1.73 -21.37
CA PRO A 268 -13.34 -0.58 -21.91
C PRO A 268 -14.59 -0.28 -21.10
N ASP A 269 -14.88 1.01 -20.92
CA ASP A 269 -16.17 1.45 -20.39
C ASP A 269 -17.32 1.20 -21.38
N SER A 270 -18.55 1.53 -20.99
CA SER A 270 -19.74 1.36 -21.84
C SER A 270 -19.73 2.20 -23.13
N SER A 271 -18.84 3.20 -23.20
CA SER A 271 -18.62 4.04 -24.38
C SER A 271 -17.41 3.58 -25.22
N GLY A 272 -16.74 2.49 -24.82
CA GLY A 272 -15.56 1.95 -25.49
C GLY A 272 -14.27 2.69 -25.14
N ASN A 273 -14.28 3.59 -24.15
CA ASN A 273 -13.07 4.27 -23.70
C ASN A 273 -12.29 3.38 -22.73
N TRP A 274 -10.98 3.39 -22.91
CA TRP A 274 -10.06 2.65 -22.07
C TRP A 274 -9.29 3.67 -21.23
N VAL A 275 -9.68 3.81 -19.97
CA VAL A 275 -9.09 4.79 -19.04
C VAL A 275 -8.83 4.14 -17.69
N ILE A 276 -7.76 4.58 -17.04
CA ILE A 276 -7.47 4.22 -15.66
C ILE A 276 -6.73 5.38 -14.98
N THR A 277 -6.89 5.48 -13.67
CA THR A 277 -6.05 6.32 -12.84
C THR A 277 -5.45 5.44 -11.75
N PHE A 278 -4.12 5.46 -11.61
CA PHE A 278 -3.46 4.92 -10.42
C PHE A 278 -3.62 5.92 -9.29
N GLU A 279 -4.42 5.58 -8.29
CA GLU A 279 -4.75 6.48 -7.17
C GLU A 279 -3.76 6.32 -6.00
N ASN A 280 -3.77 7.28 -5.08
CA ASN A 280 -3.10 7.19 -3.78
C ASN A 280 -1.58 6.87 -3.83
N LEU A 281 -0.89 7.40 -4.83
CA LEU A 281 0.55 7.22 -5.00
C LEU A 281 1.33 8.27 -4.19
N PRO A 282 2.39 7.90 -3.45
CA PRO A 282 3.21 8.88 -2.73
C PRO A 282 3.90 9.87 -3.68
N LYS A 283 3.98 11.15 -3.31
CA LYS A 283 4.68 12.16 -4.12
C LYS A 283 6.19 12.13 -3.98
N ASN A 284 6.67 11.93 -2.76
CA ASN A 284 8.08 12.14 -2.41
C ASN A 284 8.62 10.94 -1.63
N ASP A 285 9.93 10.70 -1.77
CA ASP A 285 10.66 9.77 -0.90
C ASP A 285 10.86 10.35 0.52
N ALA A 286 11.51 9.58 1.38
CA ALA A 286 11.80 10.00 2.76
C ALA A 286 12.75 11.21 2.87
N ASN A 287 13.51 11.53 1.81
CA ASN A 287 14.42 12.67 1.76
C ASN A 287 13.76 13.92 1.15
N GLY A 288 12.51 13.82 0.70
CA GLY A 288 11.79 14.90 0.02
C GLY A 288 12.09 15.00 -1.49
N ASN A 289 12.73 14.01 -2.09
CA ASN A 289 12.88 13.94 -3.53
C ASN A 289 11.58 13.49 -4.17
N THR A 290 11.15 14.17 -5.23
CA THR A 290 9.92 13.83 -5.95
C THR A 290 10.07 12.56 -6.76
N PHE A 291 9.08 11.68 -6.67
CA PHE A 291 8.99 10.50 -7.52
C PHE A 291 8.59 10.89 -8.94
N ILE A 292 9.28 10.27 -9.89
CA ILE A 292 8.93 10.29 -11.31
C ILE A 292 8.23 8.97 -11.60
N TYR A 293 6.93 9.04 -11.89
CA TYR A 293 6.13 7.88 -12.28
C TYR A 293 6.11 7.71 -13.79
N THR A 294 6.18 6.48 -14.25
CA THR A 294 6.08 6.13 -15.68
C THR A 294 5.23 4.87 -15.84
N VAL A 295 4.63 4.70 -17.02
CA VAL A 295 3.76 3.56 -17.31
C VAL A 295 4.28 2.73 -18.47
N LYS A 296 3.90 1.46 -18.50
CA LYS A 296 4.22 0.52 -19.57
C LYS A 296 3.06 -0.45 -19.77
N GLU A 297 2.65 -0.68 -21.00
CA GLU A 297 1.68 -1.73 -21.32
C GLU A 297 2.38 -3.10 -21.34
N ARG A 298 1.77 -4.11 -20.73
CA ARG A 298 2.22 -5.50 -20.94
C ARG A 298 1.99 -5.89 -22.41
N PRO A 299 2.81 -6.79 -23.00
CA PRO A 299 2.68 -7.14 -24.41
C PRO A 299 1.26 -7.58 -24.78
N VAL A 300 0.66 -6.89 -25.75
CA VAL A 300 -0.61 -7.31 -26.38
C VAL A 300 -0.28 -7.97 -27.71
N GLU A 301 -0.80 -9.19 -27.92
CA GLU A 301 -0.55 -9.95 -29.14
C GLU A 301 -0.93 -9.17 -30.41
N GLY A 302 -0.02 -9.13 -31.39
CA GLY A 302 -0.24 -8.46 -32.68
C GLY A 302 -0.03 -6.94 -32.66
N TYR A 303 0.37 -6.34 -31.53
CA TYR A 303 0.51 -4.89 -31.39
C TYR A 303 1.90 -4.44 -30.92
N ILE A 304 2.24 -3.21 -31.28
CA ILE A 304 3.28 -2.41 -30.62
C ILE A 304 2.64 -1.19 -29.94
N ALA A 305 3.15 -0.86 -28.76
CA ALA A 305 2.66 0.24 -27.94
C ALA A 305 3.62 1.45 -28.00
N LEU A 306 3.05 2.65 -28.15
CA LEU A 306 3.75 3.92 -27.97
C LEU A 306 3.14 4.66 -26.76
N VAL A 307 3.99 5.03 -25.80
CA VAL A 307 3.61 5.85 -24.64
C VAL A 307 3.99 7.31 -24.90
N THR A 308 3.04 8.22 -24.71
CA THR A 308 3.24 9.67 -24.77
C THR A 308 2.60 10.35 -23.56
N GLY A 309 2.89 11.63 -23.34
CA GLY A 309 2.43 12.36 -22.16
C GLY A 309 3.42 12.26 -21.00
N ASP A 310 2.97 12.68 -19.82
CA ASP A 310 3.77 12.77 -18.60
C ASP A 310 2.88 12.61 -17.36
N GLN A 311 3.50 12.49 -16.19
CA GLN A 311 2.78 12.28 -14.93
C GLN A 311 1.85 13.43 -14.51
N ASP A 312 2.11 14.66 -14.96
CA ASP A 312 1.34 15.84 -14.55
C ASP A 312 0.10 16.03 -15.43
N ASN A 313 0.20 15.66 -16.71
CA ASN A 313 -0.88 15.78 -17.70
C ASN A 313 -1.58 14.44 -18.03
N GLY A 314 -1.02 13.32 -17.56
CA GLY A 314 -1.46 11.97 -17.87
C GLY A 314 -0.75 11.36 -19.09
N TYR A 315 -0.80 10.03 -19.16
CA TYR A 315 -0.21 9.24 -20.24
C TYR A 315 -1.25 8.79 -21.27
N ILE A 316 -0.82 8.73 -22.53
CA ILE A 316 -1.57 8.11 -23.63
C ILE A 316 -0.77 6.93 -24.17
N ILE A 317 -1.37 5.74 -24.17
CA ILE A 317 -0.80 4.53 -24.75
C ILE A 317 -1.51 4.21 -26.06
N THR A 318 -0.83 4.34 -27.19
CA THR A 318 -1.40 4.07 -28.52
C THR A 318 -0.87 2.75 -29.07
N ASN A 319 -1.76 1.78 -29.33
CA ASN A 319 -1.41 0.53 -30.00
C ASN A 319 -1.59 0.60 -31.50
N SER A 320 -0.62 0.07 -32.25
CA SER A 320 -0.66 -0.07 -33.70
C SER A 320 -0.16 -1.44 -34.13
N ILE A 321 -0.66 -1.95 -35.26
CA ILE A 321 -0.19 -3.22 -35.80
C ILE A 321 1.18 -2.97 -36.43
N PRO A 322 2.21 -3.79 -36.12
CA PRO A 322 3.52 -3.68 -36.76
C PRO A 322 3.37 -3.79 -38.28
N ARG A 323 3.67 -2.71 -39.01
CA ARG A 323 3.76 -2.76 -40.47
C ARG A 323 5.19 -3.20 -40.79
N THR A 324 5.35 -4.33 -41.48
CA THR A 324 6.65 -4.74 -42.01
C THR A 324 7.29 -3.58 -42.78
N PRO A 325 8.56 -3.22 -42.51
CA PRO A 325 9.31 -2.40 -43.46
C PRO A 325 9.49 -3.22 -44.77
N PRO A 326 9.57 -2.58 -45.95
CA PRO A 326 10.14 -3.25 -47.12
C PRO A 326 11.58 -3.68 -46.78
N THR A 327 11.83 -4.99 -46.85
CA THR A 327 13.10 -5.76 -46.85
C THR A 327 14.45 -5.11 -46.51
N ALA A 328 15.16 -5.83 -45.62
CA ALA A 328 16.61 -6.07 -45.54
C ALA A 328 17.56 -4.89 -45.22
N ASP A 329 17.85 -4.71 -43.92
CA ASP A 329 19.19 -4.53 -43.31
C ASP A 329 19.05 -3.73 -42.01
N TYR A 330 18.73 -4.38 -40.89
CA TYR A 330 18.88 -3.78 -39.55
C TYR A 330 19.14 -4.85 -38.48
N PHE A 331 20.19 -5.64 -38.67
CA PHE A 331 20.97 -6.11 -37.53
C PHE A 331 21.96 -4.99 -37.19
N HIS A 332 21.84 -4.40 -35.99
CA HIS A 332 22.71 -3.39 -35.33
C HIS A 332 22.13 -1.98 -35.06
N VAL A 333 20.99 -1.83 -34.36
CA VAL A 333 20.75 -0.57 -33.58
C VAL A 333 19.96 -0.77 -32.27
N TRP A 334 19.57 -1.99 -31.88
CA TRP A 334 18.69 -2.20 -30.72
C TRP A 334 19.30 -1.87 -29.34
N THR A 335 20.61 -1.61 -29.26
CA THR A 335 21.27 -1.24 -28.00
C THR A 335 21.38 0.27 -27.74
N LEU A 336 20.92 1.16 -28.65
CA LEU A 336 21.15 2.61 -28.49
C LEU A 336 19.90 3.46 -28.21
N ILE A 337 18.69 3.01 -28.55
CA ILE A 337 17.50 3.88 -28.47
C ILE A 337 16.85 3.88 -27.07
N ALA A 338 17.04 2.84 -26.26
CA ALA A 338 16.52 2.81 -24.88
C ALA A 338 17.25 3.76 -23.90
N VAL A 339 18.38 4.36 -24.31
CA VAL A 339 19.19 5.24 -23.44
C VAL A 339 19.05 6.73 -23.81
N LEU A 340 18.53 7.06 -25.01
CA LEU A 340 18.55 8.44 -25.52
C LEU A 340 17.38 9.33 -25.07
N SER A 341 16.29 8.76 -24.54
CA SER A 341 15.18 9.54 -23.98
C SER A 341 15.46 10.10 -22.56
N ILE A 342 16.47 9.58 -21.86
CA ILE A 342 16.90 10.11 -20.55
C ILE A 342 17.91 11.27 -20.72
N SER A 343 18.63 11.34 -21.85
CA SER A 343 19.72 12.31 -22.05
C SER A 343 19.27 13.69 -22.55
N LEU A 344 18.06 13.88 -23.07
CA LEU A 344 17.68 15.16 -23.66
C LEU A 344 17.14 16.18 -22.64
N VAL A 345 16.65 15.71 -21.49
CA VAL A 345 16.13 16.57 -20.41
C VAL A 345 17.28 17.19 -19.59
N THR A 346 18.44 16.52 -19.48
CA THR A 346 19.61 17.05 -18.76
C THR A 346 20.39 18.12 -19.52
N LEU A 347 20.35 18.12 -20.87
CA LEU A 347 21.07 19.11 -21.69
C LEU A 347 20.38 20.48 -21.78
N LEU A 348 19.07 20.55 -21.51
CA LEU A 348 18.33 21.82 -21.49
C LEU A 348 18.56 22.64 -20.20
N PHE A 349 18.91 22.01 -19.09
CA PHE A 349 19.22 22.73 -17.83
C PHE A 349 20.67 23.23 -17.74
N LEU A 350 21.63 22.55 -18.38
CA LEU A 350 23.04 22.98 -18.41
C LEU A 350 23.32 24.11 -19.43
N GLY A 351 22.46 24.29 -20.43
CA GLY A 351 22.60 25.34 -21.44
C GLY A 351 22.19 26.75 -21.00
N LEU A 352 21.34 26.86 -19.97
CA LEU A 352 20.77 28.14 -19.53
C LEU A 352 21.57 28.84 -18.41
N HIS A 353 22.56 28.18 -17.81
CA HIS A 353 23.39 28.77 -16.75
C HIS A 353 24.71 29.39 -17.25
N ARG A 354 24.96 29.43 -18.57
CA ARG A 354 26.21 29.97 -19.14
C ARG A 354 26.08 31.26 -19.95
N ARG A 355 24.95 31.96 -19.88
CA ARG A 355 24.82 33.32 -20.44
C ARG A 355 24.01 34.24 -19.55
N LYS A 356 24.69 34.93 -18.63
CA LYS A 356 24.65 36.40 -18.45
C LYS A 356 25.56 36.81 -17.28
N SER A 357 26.42 37.80 -17.62
CA SER A 357 27.39 38.60 -16.83
C SER A 357 28.44 37.86 -16.01
#